data_AF-A0A124G3B9-F1
#
_entry.id   AF-A0A124G3B9-F1
#
_cell.length_a   1.000
_cell.length_b   1.000
_cell.length_c   1.000
_cell.angle_alpha   90.00
_cell.angle_beta   90.00
_cell.angle_gamma   90.00
#
_symmetry.space_group_name_H-M   'P 1'
#
loop_
_entity.id
_entity.type
_entity.pdbx_description
1 polymer ?
#
loop_
_entity_poly.entity_id
_entity_poly.type
_entity_poly.pdbx_seq_one_letter_code
_entity_poly.pdbx_strand_id
1 'polypeptide(L)'
;MAKEWILNSAINRWGLQKKKMVGAVSDEIRKCSPKTVREWEEYYFKNIYPKEHLIDIGKKLYIKITEVLRAEIDDITEEDCINYVVNLVINRTFDGYMTEKKTIYEQLQDILGVKIEPAPDEWDRLFNVDFFIRIKDKYLGLQIKPGGYAFITQIIKERKNQEETHKQFTTKYGGKVFVGKLQMKEEEKAIGLLDSGLGGLSVFRELKRQLSQEQIIYCGDTAHAPYGEKNDEEILGYVLSIIDFLHQQNVKMIIIACNTATAVALDKVSQKYSLPIIGVIYPGAREAVKQTRNKRIGIVGTEVTVRRQSYEKAIREMDPSIVTFSNSCSNQIIREMEEQALQNERKITVLLRECIKPVMKNDIDTLIWGCTHYPFLEKYIKKDLDQKVRLVDPSEATVREARNWLKKYHLNNMSQPEPDSFFISGNPDLFAAITEKLLGYPAGKFQKAIF
;
A
#
# COMPACT_ATOMS: atom_id res chain seq x y z
N MET A 1 -12.25 -31.76 -8.05
CA MET A 1 -11.10 -30.83 -8.01
C MET A 1 -11.35 -29.54 -8.80
N ALA A 2 -11.52 -29.55 -10.13
CA ALA A 2 -11.74 -28.30 -10.90
C ALA A 2 -12.99 -27.50 -10.48
N LYS A 3 -14.15 -28.16 -10.35
CA LYS A 3 -15.40 -27.53 -9.89
C LYS A 3 -15.25 -26.89 -8.51
N GLU A 4 -14.58 -27.57 -7.60
CA GLU A 4 -14.37 -27.12 -6.23
C GLU A 4 -13.39 -25.95 -6.17
N TRP A 5 -12.36 -25.94 -7.02
CA TRP A 5 -11.48 -24.79 -7.19
C TRP A 5 -12.25 -23.57 -7.68
N ILE A 6 -13.12 -23.68 -8.68
CA ILE A 6 -13.95 -22.57 -9.16
C ILE A 6 -14.86 -22.06 -8.04
N LEU A 7 -15.56 -22.96 -7.34
CA LEU A 7 -16.45 -22.59 -6.24
C LEU A 7 -15.69 -21.90 -5.10
N ASN A 8 -14.50 -22.40 -4.74
CA ASN A 8 -13.66 -21.80 -3.71
C ASN A 8 -13.09 -20.44 -4.14
N SER A 9 -12.59 -20.31 -5.38
CA SER A 9 -12.11 -19.04 -5.90
C SER A 9 -13.23 -18.00 -5.96
N ALA A 10 -14.41 -18.41 -6.43
CA ALA A 10 -15.60 -17.58 -6.51
C ALA A 10 -16.11 -17.13 -5.13
N ILE A 11 -16.32 -18.09 -4.20
CA ILE A 11 -16.84 -17.77 -2.88
C ILE A 11 -15.88 -16.81 -2.17
N ASN A 12 -14.56 -17.04 -2.27
CA ASN A 12 -13.53 -16.17 -1.72
C ASN A 12 -13.52 -14.78 -2.37
N ARG A 13 -13.55 -14.70 -3.71
CA ARG A 13 -13.55 -13.45 -4.46
C ARG A 13 -14.69 -12.52 -4.05
N TRP A 14 -15.90 -13.05 -3.89
CA TRP A 14 -17.07 -12.26 -3.49
C TRP A 14 -17.34 -12.26 -1.98
N GLY A 15 -16.48 -12.89 -1.18
CA GLY A 15 -16.54 -12.90 0.28
C GLY A 15 -17.84 -13.46 0.85
N LEU A 16 -18.49 -14.39 0.14
CA LEU A 16 -19.80 -14.95 0.51
C LEU A 16 -19.75 -15.88 1.73
N GLN A 17 -18.55 -16.30 2.13
CA GLN A 17 -18.21 -17.09 3.31
C GLN A 17 -17.72 -16.24 4.50
N LYS A 18 -17.67 -14.89 4.38
CA LYS A 18 -17.20 -14.02 5.47
C LYS A 18 -18.17 -14.04 6.66
N LYS A 19 -17.66 -13.73 7.86
CA LYS A 19 -18.42 -13.69 9.13
C LYS A 19 -19.73 -12.89 9.05
N LYS A 20 -19.79 -11.82 8.26
CA LYS A 20 -21.01 -11.03 8.05
C LYS A 20 -22.11 -11.75 7.24
N MET A 21 -21.73 -12.75 6.45
CA MET A 21 -22.62 -13.51 5.56
C MET A 21 -23.08 -14.82 6.21
N VAL A 22 -22.18 -15.51 6.91
CA VAL A 22 -22.44 -16.85 7.47
C VAL A 22 -22.24 -16.92 8.99
N GLY A 23 -22.06 -15.79 9.67
CA GLY A 23 -21.84 -15.75 11.11
C GLY A 23 -20.43 -16.15 11.53
N ALA A 24 -20.17 -16.08 12.84
CA ALA A 24 -18.87 -16.40 13.44
C ALA A 24 -18.69 -17.91 13.62
N VAL A 25 -18.79 -18.69 12.53
CA VAL A 25 -18.94 -20.16 12.56
C VAL A 25 -17.97 -20.86 13.51
N SER A 26 -16.67 -20.53 13.48
CA SER A 26 -15.68 -21.17 14.35
C SER A 26 -15.89 -20.84 15.84
N ASP A 27 -16.26 -19.60 16.17
CA ASP A 27 -16.52 -19.18 17.55
C ASP A 27 -17.81 -19.83 18.07
N GLU A 28 -18.84 -19.91 17.23
CA GLU A 28 -20.12 -20.53 17.57
C GLU A 28 -20.03 -22.04 17.73
N ILE A 29 -19.26 -22.73 16.87
CA ILE A 29 -18.96 -24.16 17.03
C ILE A 29 -18.26 -24.43 18.37
N ARG A 30 -17.32 -23.56 18.78
CA ARG A 30 -16.65 -23.69 20.09
C ARG A 30 -17.62 -23.50 21.25
N LYS A 31 -18.58 -22.58 21.12
CA LYS A 31 -19.60 -22.33 22.16
C LYS A 31 -20.54 -23.51 22.35
N CYS A 32 -21.06 -24.09 21.28
CA CYS A 32 -22.02 -25.20 21.38
C CYS A 32 -21.36 -26.58 21.44
N SER A 33 -20.09 -26.71 21.04
CA SER A 33 -19.30 -27.94 21.08
C SER A 33 -20.07 -29.17 20.58
N PRO A 34 -20.61 -29.14 19.34
CA PRO A 34 -21.49 -30.19 18.83
C PRO A 34 -20.69 -31.48 18.57
N LYS A 35 -21.29 -32.64 18.86
CA LYS A 35 -20.66 -33.95 18.67
C LYS A 35 -20.84 -34.48 17.26
N THR A 36 -21.84 -33.99 16.54
CA THR A 36 -22.15 -34.40 15.17
C THR A 36 -22.46 -33.19 14.29
N VAL A 37 -22.31 -33.35 12.97
CA VAL A 37 -22.68 -32.31 12.00
C VAL A 37 -24.17 -31.95 12.10
N ARG A 38 -25.03 -32.94 12.40
CA ARG A 38 -26.47 -32.70 12.56
C ARG A 38 -26.78 -31.80 13.76
N GLU A 39 -26.13 -32.04 14.90
CA GLU A 39 -26.25 -31.16 16.07
C GLU A 39 -25.78 -29.73 15.75
N TRP A 40 -24.72 -29.60 14.95
CA TRP A 40 -24.24 -28.31 14.47
C TRP A 40 -25.25 -27.62 13.55
N GLU A 41 -25.81 -28.33 12.57
CA GLU A 41 -26.82 -27.79 11.64
C GLU A 41 -28.06 -27.28 12.39
N GLU A 42 -28.58 -28.08 13.33
CA GLU A 42 -29.73 -27.70 14.15
C GLU A 42 -29.43 -26.44 15.00
N TYR A 43 -28.23 -26.34 15.58
CA TYR A 43 -27.79 -25.13 16.29
C TYR A 43 -27.65 -23.93 15.35
N TYR A 44 -26.96 -24.09 14.22
CA TYR A 44 -26.68 -23.01 13.28
C TYR A 44 -27.98 -22.42 12.71
N PHE A 45 -28.89 -23.28 12.23
CA PHE A 45 -30.14 -22.83 11.61
C PHE A 45 -31.11 -22.20 12.59
N LYS A 46 -31.01 -22.56 13.88
CA LYS A 46 -31.82 -21.97 14.94
C LYS A 46 -31.26 -20.63 15.45
N ASN A 47 -29.94 -20.51 15.57
CA ASN A 47 -29.32 -19.41 16.34
C ASN A 47 -28.50 -18.41 15.51
N ILE A 48 -28.08 -18.76 14.29
CA ILE A 48 -27.18 -17.93 13.49
C ILE A 48 -27.92 -17.40 12.25
N TYR A 49 -28.25 -18.29 11.31
CA TYR A 49 -29.04 -17.94 10.12
C TYR A 49 -29.90 -19.12 9.70
N PRO A 50 -31.15 -18.88 9.25
CA PRO A 50 -32.01 -19.95 8.76
C PRO A 50 -31.42 -20.59 7.50
N LYS A 51 -31.84 -21.82 7.19
CA LYS A 51 -31.32 -22.58 6.03
C LYS A 51 -31.53 -21.84 4.71
N GLU A 52 -32.65 -21.14 4.60
CA GLU A 52 -33.04 -20.33 3.44
C GLU A 52 -32.01 -19.23 3.13
N HIS A 53 -31.36 -18.67 4.16
CA HIS A 53 -30.32 -17.66 3.99
C HIS A 53 -29.06 -18.24 3.33
N LEU A 54 -28.61 -19.44 3.75
CA LEU A 54 -27.50 -20.11 3.08
C LEU A 54 -27.84 -20.52 1.65
N ILE A 55 -29.10 -20.88 1.39
CA ILE A 55 -29.59 -21.15 0.04
C ILE A 55 -29.52 -19.87 -0.82
N ASP A 56 -29.91 -18.71 -0.29
CA ASP A 56 -29.80 -17.42 -1.00
C ASP A 56 -28.34 -17.06 -1.31
N ILE A 57 -27.42 -17.28 -0.36
CA ILE A 57 -25.98 -17.12 -0.61
C ILE A 57 -25.51 -18.06 -1.74
N GLY A 58 -25.97 -19.31 -1.74
CA GLY A 58 -25.69 -20.26 -2.81
C GLY A 58 -26.21 -19.79 -4.18
N LYS A 59 -27.42 -19.22 -4.24
CA LYS A 59 -27.99 -18.63 -5.46
C LYS A 59 -27.19 -17.42 -5.94
N LYS A 60 -26.76 -16.55 -5.02
CA LYS A 60 -25.87 -15.41 -5.34
C LYS A 60 -24.53 -15.88 -5.88
N LEU A 61 -23.92 -16.91 -5.28
CA LEU A 61 -22.69 -17.51 -5.77
C LEU A 61 -22.87 -18.06 -7.18
N TYR A 62 -24.00 -18.74 -7.45
CA TYR A 62 -24.34 -19.23 -8.78
C TYR A 62 -24.39 -18.09 -9.80
N ILE A 63 -25.18 -17.04 -9.53
CA ILE A 63 -25.28 -15.86 -10.42
C ILE A 63 -23.91 -15.24 -10.68
N LYS A 64 -23.10 -15.03 -9.64
CA LYS A 64 -21.74 -14.46 -9.79
C LYS A 64 -20.84 -15.32 -10.66
N ILE A 65 -20.94 -16.65 -10.56
CA ILE A 65 -20.16 -17.55 -11.42
C ILE A 65 -20.70 -17.54 -12.85
N THR A 66 -22.02 -17.66 -13.04
CA THR A 66 -22.59 -17.87 -14.37
C THR A 66 -22.72 -16.61 -15.21
N GLU A 67 -22.82 -15.45 -14.59
CA GLU A 67 -22.98 -14.16 -15.28
C GLU A 67 -21.69 -13.34 -15.25
N VAL A 68 -21.05 -13.20 -14.08
CA VAL A 68 -19.88 -12.32 -13.95
C VAL A 68 -18.59 -13.07 -14.30
N LEU A 69 -18.29 -14.17 -13.61
CA LEU A 69 -17.05 -14.93 -13.87
C LEU A 69 -17.01 -15.45 -15.30
N ARG A 70 -18.15 -15.94 -15.79
CA ARG A 70 -18.26 -16.46 -17.15
C ARG A 70 -18.01 -15.36 -18.17
N ALA A 71 -18.63 -14.19 -18.05
CA ALA A 71 -18.40 -13.09 -18.99
C ALA A 71 -16.93 -12.64 -18.98
N GLU A 72 -16.30 -12.56 -17.80
CA GLU A 72 -14.88 -12.23 -17.70
C GLU A 72 -13.97 -13.31 -18.29
N ILE A 73 -14.31 -14.59 -18.12
CA ILE A 73 -13.57 -15.71 -18.73
C ILE A 73 -13.74 -15.69 -20.26
N ASP A 74 -14.96 -15.42 -20.73
CA ASP A 74 -15.28 -15.36 -22.15
C ASP A 74 -14.59 -14.16 -22.84
N ASP A 75 -14.22 -13.11 -22.07
CA ASP A 75 -13.46 -11.95 -22.54
C ASP A 75 -11.94 -12.23 -22.65
N ILE A 76 -11.42 -13.27 -21.97
CA ILE A 76 -10.01 -13.65 -22.06
C ILE A 76 -9.74 -14.29 -23.41
N THR A 77 -8.85 -13.69 -24.19
CA THR A 77 -8.43 -14.24 -25.47
C THR A 77 -7.23 -15.17 -25.34
N GLU A 78 -7.00 -15.99 -26.36
CA GLU A 78 -5.78 -16.81 -26.45
C GLU A 78 -4.53 -15.91 -26.48
N GLU A 79 -4.62 -14.77 -27.16
CA GLU A 79 -3.55 -13.77 -27.23
C GLU A 79 -3.23 -13.17 -25.85
N ASP A 80 -4.22 -12.88 -25.02
CA ASP A 80 -3.99 -12.44 -23.62
C ASP A 80 -3.22 -13.49 -22.82
N CYS A 81 -3.59 -14.77 -22.95
CA CYS A 81 -2.91 -15.86 -22.26
C CYS A 81 -1.46 -16.03 -22.75
N ILE A 82 -1.26 -16.02 -24.07
CA ILE A 82 0.08 -16.12 -24.67
C ILE A 82 0.92 -14.93 -24.21
N ASN A 83 0.41 -13.71 -24.34
CA ASN A 83 1.11 -12.50 -23.94
C ASN A 83 1.41 -12.51 -22.45
N TYR A 84 0.49 -12.96 -21.60
CA TYR A 84 0.74 -13.06 -20.16
C TYR A 84 1.89 -14.04 -19.86
N VAL A 85 1.90 -15.23 -20.46
CA VAL A 85 2.96 -16.23 -20.24
C VAL A 85 4.29 -15.75 -20.83
N VAL A 86 4.28 -15.20 -22.05
CA VAL A 86 5.48 -14.64 -22.71
C VAL A 86 6.04 -13.48 -21.89
N ASN A 87 5.21 -12.56 -21.41
CA ASN A 87 5.64 -11.46 -20.54
C ASN A 87 6.20 -11.97 -19.21
N LEU A 88 5.55 -12.97 -18.60
CA LEU A 88 5.97 -13.56 -17.33
C LEU A 88 7.32 -14.28 -17.46
N VAL A 89 7.56 -14.97 -18.57
CA VAL A 89 8.76 -15.78 -18.76
C VAL A 89 9.89 -14.99 -19.41
N ILE A 90 9.61 -14.25 -20.47
CA ILE A 90 10.62 -13.51 -21.23
C ILE A 90 10.87 -12.16 -20.58
N ASN A 91 9.88 -11.27 -20.54
CA ASN A 91 10.12 -9.89 -20.14
C ASN A 91 10.55 -9.78 -18.67
N ARG A 92 9.87 -10.47 -17.74
CA ARG A 92 10.29 -10.44 -16.33
C ARG A 92 11.66 -11.06 -16.07
N THR A 93 11.98 -12.17 -16.72
CA THR A 93 13.29 -12.82 -16.54
C THR A 93 14.39 -12.02 -17.21
N PHE A 94 14.12 -11.45 -18.39
CA PHE A 94 15.05 -10.62 -19.15
C PHE A 94 15.28 -9.27 -18.47
N ASP A 95 14.25 -8.60 -17.97
CA ASP A 95 14.38 -7.36 -17.19
C ASP A 95 15.18 -7.60 -15.92
N GLY A 96 14.94 -8.73 -15.25
CA GLY A 96 15.74 -9.20 -14.11
C GLY A 96 17.21 -9.36 -14.48
N TYR A 97 17.50 -10.09 -15.56
CA TYR A 97 18.86 -10.32 -16.05
C TYR A 97 19.55 -9.05 -16.55
N MET A 98 18.84 -8.16 -17.25
CA MET A 98 19.41 -6.89 -17.71
C MET A 98 19.75 -5.97 -16.55
N THR A 99 18.93 -5.98 -15.49
CA THR A 99 19.21 -5.28 -14.23
C THR A 99 20.44 -5.87 -13.53
N GLU A 100 20.51 -7.20 -13.44
CA GLU A 100 21.68 -7.91 -12.93
C GLU A 100 22.93 -7.53 -13.71
N LYS A 101 22.90 -7.66 -15.04
CA LYS A 101 24.05 -7.40 -15.91
C LYS A 101 24.58 -5.99 -15.74
N LYS A 102 23.69 -5.00 -15.85
CA LYS A 102 24.05 -3.59 -15.75
C LYS A 102 24.67 -3.24 -14.40
N THR A 103 24.22 -3.88 -13.33
CA THR A 103 24.59 -3.42 -11.99
C THR A 103 25.63 -4.29 -11.31
N ILE A 104 25.61 -5.60 -11.54
CA ILE A 104 26.60 -6.53 -11.00
C ILE A 104 27.84 -6.55 -11.89
N TYR A 105 27.68 -6.87 -13.17
CA TYR A 105 28.81 -7.09 -14.06
C TYR A 105 29.39 -5.81 -14.65
N GLU A 106 28.55 -4.82 -15.00
CA GLU A 106 29.00 -3.56 -15.62
C GLU A 106 29.29 -2.43 -14.61
N GLN A 107 28.85 -2.54 -13.36
CA GLN A 107 29.07 -1.51 -12.35
C GLN A 107 29.86 -2.02 -11.15
N LEU A 108 29.30 -2.96 -10.38
CA LEU A 108 29.91 -3.39 -9.13
C LEU A 108 31.24 -4.11 -9.38
N GLN A 109 31.30 -5.00 -10.37
CA GLN A 109 32.53 -5.68 -10.77
C GLN A 109 33.60 -4.70 -11.24
N ASP A 110 33.24 -3.68 -12.02
CA ASP A 110 34.16 -2.64 -12.49
C ASP A 110 34.68 -1.76 -11.35
N ILE A 111 33.81 -1.38 -10.40
CA ILE A 111 34.18 -0.61 -9.19
C ILE A 111 35.14 -1.40 -8.31
N LEU A 112 34.88 -2.69 -8.11
CA LEU A 112 35.68 -3.54 -7.23
C LEU A 112 36.94 -4.07 -7.91
N GLY A 113 37.00 -4.06 -9.25
CA GLY A 113 38.12 -4.60 -10.03
C GLY A 113 38.30 -6.11 -9.87
N VAL A 114 37.26 -6.84 -9.45
CA VAL A 114 37.29 -8.30 -9.20
C VAL A 114 36.09 -8.97 -9.83
N LYS A 115 36.30 -10.15 -10.41
CA LYS A 115 35.24 -10.94 -11.03
C LYS A 115 34.16 -11.31 -10.00
N ILE A 116 32.90 -11.03 -10.35
CA ILE A 116 31.72 -11.47 -9.61
C ILE A 116 31.05 -12.60 -10.38
N GLU A 117 30.64 -13.66 -9.70
CA GLU A 117 30.03 -14.85 -10.31
C GLU A 117 28.66 -15.13 -9.66
N PRO A 118 27.66 -15.61 -10.42
CA PRO A 118 26.37 -16.01 -9.86
C PRO A 118 26.56 -17.21 -8.93
N ALA A 119 25.88 -17.19 -7.78
CA ALA A 119 25.98 -18.26 -6.82
C ALA A 119 25.24 -19.52 -7.33
N PRO A 120 25.71 -20.74 -6.98
CA PRO A 120 24.94 -21.95 -7.24
C PRO A 120 23.56 -21.90 -6.56
N ASP A 121 22.55 -22.55 -7.14
CA ASP A 121 21.19 -22.65 -6.58
C ASP A 121 21.16 -23.10 -5.11
N GLU A 122 22.08 -23.98 -4.70
CA GLU A 122 22.21 -24.43 -3.32
C GLU A 122 22.51 -23.25 -2.38
N TRP A 123 23.32 -22.30 -2.82
CA TRP A 123 23.76 -21.17 -2.00
C TRP A 123 22.68 -20.11 -1.86
N ASP A 124 21.93 -19.83 -2.92
CA ASP A 124 20.76 -18.97 -2.84
C ASP A 124 19.74 -19.54 -1.83
N ARG A 125 19.39 -20.83 -1.98
CA ARG A 125 18.37 -21.46 -1.13
C ARG A 125 18.77 -21.65 0.32
N LEU A 126 20.01 -22.09 0.59
CA LEU A 126 20.45 -22.41 1.95
C LEU A 126 21.05 -21.21 2.67
N PHE A 127 21.74 -20.34 1.94
CA PHE A 127 22.54 -19.28 2.51
C PHE A 127 22.03 -17.88 2.19
N ASN A 128 21.06 -17.73 1.28
CA ASN A 128 20.59 -16.45 0.76
C ASN A 128 21.71 -15.65 0.08
N VAL A 129 22.58 -16.32 -0.68
CA VAL A 129 23.68 -15.72 -1.43
C VAL A 129 23.36 -15.76 -2.91
N ASP A 130 23.24 -14.58 -3.54
CA ASP A 130 22.86 -14.43 -4.95
C ASP A 130 24.11 -14.46 -5.88
N PHE A 131 25.22 -13.86 -5.44
CA PHE A 131 26.50 -13.84 -6.16
C PHE A 131 27.67 -14.10 -5.21
N PHE A 132 28.84 -14.39 -5.75
CA PHE A 132 30.06 -14.51 -4.96
C PHE A 132 31.29 -13.92 -5.66
N ILE A 133 32.29 -13.59 -4.83
CA ILE A 133 33.64 -13.24 -5.26
C ILE A 133 34.60 -14.26 -4.66
N ARG A 134 35.40 -14.90 -5.52
CA ARG A 134 36.43 -15.85 -5.08
C ARG A 134 37.73 -15.13 -4.75
N ILE A 135 38.22 -15.33 -3.53
CA ILE A 135 39.53 -14.82 -3.08
C ILE A 135 40.35 -16.01 -2.60
N LYS A 136 41.30 -16.45 -3.44
CA LYS A 136 42.11 -17.67 -3.21
C LYS A 136 41.20 -18.90 -3.00
N ASP A 137 41.20 -19.43 -1.78
CA ASP A 137 40.46 -20.60 -1.29
C ASP A 137 39.14 -20.24 -0.58
N LYS A 138 38.80 -18.94 -0.51
CA LYS A 138 37.60 -18.44 0.19
C LYS A 138 36.61 -17.78 -0.76
N TYR A 139 35.36 -17.69 -0.30
CA TYR A 139 34.25 -17.11 -1.05
C TYR A 139 33.60 -16.00 -0.24
N LEU A 140 33.58 -14.78 -0.78
CA LEU A 140 32.73 -13.70 -0.29
C LEU A 140 31.37 -13.82 -0.95
N GLY A 141 30.29 -13.87 -0.18
CA GLY A 141 28.93 -13.86 -0.70
C GLY A 141 28.41 -12.44 -0.90
N LEU A 142 27.58 -12.24 -1.89
CA LEU A 142 26.82 -11.03 -2.14
C LEU A 142 25.34 -11.41 -2.19
N GLN A 143 24.56 -10.84 -1.28
CA GLN A 143 23.12 -10.88 -1.34
C GLN A 143 22.64 -9.54 -1.91
N ILE A 144 21.81 -9.60 -2.92
CA ILE A 144 21.35 -8.48 -3.70
C ILE A 144 19.84 -8.35 -3.52
N LYS A 145 19.40 -7.21 -2.99
CA LYS A 145 17.97 -6.91 -2.86
C LYS A 145 17.57 -5.72 -3.72
N PRO A 146 16.37 -5.72 -4.31
CA PRO A 146 15.85 -4.55 -5.00
C PRO A 146 15.75 -3.35 -4.04
N GLY A 147 16.03 -2.14 -4.54
CA GLY A 147 16.07 -0.90 -3.75
C GLY A 147 14.76 -0.58 -2.98
N GLY A 148 13.63 -1.14 -3.42
CA GLY A 148 12.32 -1.02 -2.77
C GLY A 148 12.11 -1.84 -1.50
N TYR A 149 13.02 -2.78 -1.20
CA TYR A 149 12.93 -3.70 -0.04
C TYR A 149 13.13 -3.02 1.33
N ALA A 150 13.01 -1.69 1.42
CA ALA A 150 13.22 -0.92 2.64
C ALA A 150 11.96 -0.75 3.51
N PHE A 151 10.79 -1.23 3.09
CA PHE A 151 9.51 -0.84 3.69
C PHE A 151 8.56 -2.01 3.96
N ILE A 152 8.95 -3.00 4.79
CA ILE A 152 7.99 -3.77 5.60
C ILE A 152 8.64 -4.07 6.97
N THR A 153 7.82 -4.05 8.02
CA THR A 153 8.10 -4.54 9.38
C THR A 153 8.53 -6.03 9.44
N GLN A 154 8.34 -6.80 8.35
CA GLN A 154 8.86 -8.17 8.17
C GLN A 154 10.40 -8.23 8.10
N ILE A 155 11.08 -7.10 7.84
CA ILE A 155 12.54 -7.01 7.75
C ILE A 155 13.23 -7.49 9.04
N ILE A 156 12.64 -7.33 10.23
CA ILE A 156 13.35 -7.71 11.48
C ILE A 156 13.46 -9.23 11.64
N LYS A 157 12.37 -9.98 11.34
CA LYS A 157 12.36 -11.44 11.44
C LYS A 157 13.17 -12.07 10.31
N GLU A 158 13.06 -11.50 9.12
CA GLU A 158 13.80 -11.96 7.94
C GLU A 158 15.30 -11.65 8.04
N ARG A 159 15.69 -10.50 8.62
CA ARG A 159 17.09 -10.18 8.94
C ARG A 159 17.69 -11.16 9.93
N LYS A 160 16.97 -11.54 10.99
CA LYS A 160 17.48 -12.54 11.95
C LYS A 160 17.75 -13.87 11.28
N ASN A 161 16.83 -14.34 10.43
CA ASN A 161 17.02 -15.57 9.67
C ASN A 161 18.20 -15.45 8.68
N GLN A 162 18.32 -14.33 7.97
CA GLN A 162 19.44 -14.07 7.06
C GLN A 162 20.79 -14.00 7.78
N GLU A 163 20.85 -13.38 8.96
CA GLU A 163 22.07 -13.34 9.78
C GLU A 163 22.54 -14.74 10.18
N GLU A 164 21.61 -15.65 10.50
CA GLU A 164 21.94 -17.04 10.79
C GLU A 164 22.46 -17.79 9.56
N THR A 165 21.80 -17.66 8.40
CA THR A 165 22.24 -18.33 7.16
C THR A 165 23.57 -17.79 6.66
N HIS A 166 23.83 -16.47 6.80
CA HIS A 166 25.11 -15.86 6.44
C HIS A 166 26.26 -16.31 7.36
N LYS A 167 26.00 -16.57 8.65
CA LYS A 167 26.99 -17.16 9.56
C LYS A 167 27.33 -18.59 9.15
N GLN A 168 26.34 -19.38 8.74
CA GLN A 168 26.56 -20.74 8.23
C GLN A 168 27.41 -20.72 6.95
N PHE A 169 27.11 -19.81 6.01
CA PHE A 169 27.93 -19.60 4.82
C PHE A 169 29.38 -19.27 5.17
N THR A 170 29.58 -18.31 6.09
CA THR A 170 30.92 -17.88 6.53
C THR A 170 31.70 -19.04 7.15
N THR A 171 31.03 -19.91 7.90
CA THR A 171 31.64 -21.09 8.53
C THR A 171 32.05 -22.13 7.49
N LYS A 172 31.23 -22.35 6.45
CA LYS A 172 31.45 -23.37 5.42
C LYS A 172 32.43 -22.93 4.33
N TYR A 173 32.39 -21.66 3.92
CA TYR A 173 33.11 -21.12 2.75
C TYR A 173 34.13 -20.02 3.07
N GLY A 174 34.27 -19.66 4.34
CA GLY A 174 35.37 -18.85 4.88
C GLY A 174 35.27 -17.34 4.68
N GLY A 175 34.36 -16.84 3.84
CA GLY A 175 34.15 -15.40 3.62
C GLY A 175 32.77 -14.92 4.07
N LYS A 176 32.66 -13.62 4.33
CA LYS A 176 31.41 -12.99 4.78
C LYS A 176 30.43 -12.84 3.61
N VAL A 177 29.14 -12.76 3.95
CA VAL A 177 28.09 -12.34 3.01
C VAL A 177 27.82 -10.85 3.19
N PHE A 178 27.86 -10.09 2.11
CA PHE A 178 27.50 -8.67 2.11
C PHE A 178 26.13 -8.48 1.46
N VAL A 179 25.28 -7.67 2.08
CA VAL A 179 23.96 -7.35 1.52
C VAL A 179 24.04 -6.02 0.78
N GLY A 180 24.01 -6.07 -0.54
CA GLY A 180 23.93 -4.93 -1.44
C GLY A 180 22.49 -4.64 -1.87
N LYS A 181 22.22 -3.38 -2.23
CA LYS A 181 20.97 -2.99 -2.88
C LYS A 181 21.26 -2.57 -4.30
N LEU A 182 20.62 -3.22 -5.26
CA LEU A 182 20.71 -2.87 -6.67
C LEU A 182 19.90 -1.63 -6.96
N GLN A 183 20.49 -0.70 -7.71
CA GLN A 183 19.80 0.51 -8.11
C GLN A 183 20.24 0.97 -9.48
N MET A 184 19.27 1.06 -10.38
CA MET A 184 19.49 1.69 -11.67
C MET A 184 19.60 3.19 -11.50
N LYS A 185 20.52 3.80 -12.25
CA LYS A 185 20.62 5.25 -12.44
C LYS A 185 19.38 5.70 -13.23
N GLU A 186 18.40 6.26 -12.52
CA GLU A 186 17.06 6.65 -13.01
C GLU A 186 16.77 8.13 -12.70
N GLU A 187 17.80 8.97 -12.80
CA GLU A 187 17.82 10.38 -12.38
C GLU A 187 16.88 11.31 -13.17
N GLU A 188 16.06 10.79 -14.09
CA GLU A 188 15.10 11.58 -14.89
C GLU A 188 13.68 11.01 -14.91
N LYS A 189 13.42 9.89 -14.23
CA LYS A 189 12.08 9.28 -14.18
C LYS A 189 11.18 9.99 -13.16
N ALA A 190 9.88 10.01 -13.44
CA ALA A 190 8.88 10.60 -12.56
C ALA A 190 8.67 9.79 -11.25
N ILE A 191 8.10 10.45 -10.25
CA ILE A 191 7.52 9.81 -9.06
C ILE A 191 6.04 9.55 -9.32
N GLY A 192 5.61 8.31 -9.21
CA GLY A 192 4.21 7.92 -9.24
C GLY A 192 3.53 8.23 -7.92
N LEU A 193 2.35 8.84 -7.95
CA LEU A 193 1.54 9.15 -6.78
C LEU A 193 0.15 8.55 -6.96
N LEU A 194 -0.21 7.57 -6.13
CA LEU A 194 -1.49 6.86 -6.18
C LEU A 194 -2.40 7.34 -5.06
N ASP A 195 -3.61 7.76 -5.39
CA ASP A 195 -4.67 8.03 -4.42
C ASP A 195 -6.04 7.52 -4.92
N SER A 196 -6.97 7.30 -3.99
CA SER A 196 -8.35 6.96 -4.35
C SER A 196 -9.09 8.13 -5.00
N GLY A 197 -8.61 9.36 -4.88
CA GLY A 197 -9.28 10.52 -5.44
C GLY A 197 -8.47 11.79 -5.30
N LEU A 198 -9.06 12.83 -4.72
CA LEU A 198 -8.48 14.18 -4.57
C LEU A 198 -7.63 14.33 -3.30
N GLY A 199 -7.80 13.45 -2.31
CA GLY A 199 -7.11 13.55 -1.03
C GLY A 199 -5.59 13.61 -1.22
N GLY A 200 -5.06 12.79 -2.12
CA GLY A 200 -3.64 12.69 -2.43
C GLY A 200 -2.97 13.99 -2.86
N LEU A 201 -3.74 15.03 -3.19
CA LEU A 201 -3.23 16.38 -3.44
C LEU A 201 -2.49 16.98 -2.23
N SER A 202 -2.78 16.53 -1.01
CA SER A 202 -2.02 16.89 0.20
C SER A 202 -0.56 16.44 0.10
N VAL A 203 -0.34 15.20 -0.35
CA VAL A 203 0.99 14.63 -0.61
C VAL A 203 1.63 15.29 -1.83
N PHE A 204 0.86 15.53 -2.90
CA PHE A 204 1.34 16.27 -4.08
C PHE A 204 1.88 17.66 -3.71
N ARG A 205 1.14 18.44 -2.90
CA ARG A 205 1.57 19.76 -2.43
C ARG A 205 2.90 19.69 -1.69
N GLU A 206 3.07 18.68 -0.84
CA GLU A 206 4.33 18.46 -0.13
C GLU A 206 5.47 18.02 -1.06
N LEU A 207 5.19 17.20 -2.09
CA LEU A 207 6.16 16.87 -3.14
C LEU A 207 6.64 18.13 -3.84
N LYS A 208 5.74 19.03 -4.23
CA LYS A 208 6.12 20.29 -4.89
C LYS A 208 6.88 21.24 -3.99
N ARG A 209 6.59 21.24 -2.68
CA ARG A 209 7.32 22.05 -1.71
C ARG A 209 8.73 21.52 -1.41
N GLN A 210 8.88 20.20 -1.32
CA GLN A 210 10.09 19.56 -0.80
C GLN A 210 11.01 18.96 -1.89
N LEU A 211 10.46 18.71 -3.06
CA LEU A 211 11.04 17.98 -4.20
C LEU A 211 10.61 18.67 -5.51
N SER A 212 10.82 19.99 -5.62
CA SER A 212 10.32 20.81 -6.72
C SER A 212 10.89 20.47 -8.11
N GLN A 213 12.01 19.74 -8.17
CA GLN A 213 12.65 19.28 -9.41
C GLN A 213 12.10 17.93 -9.90
N GLU A 214 11.22 17.29 -9.13
CA GLU A 214 10.66 15.99 -9.48
C GLU A 214 9.37 16.16 -10.30
N GLN A 215 9.30 15.45 -11.43
CA GLN A 215 8.05 15.27 -12.17
C GLN A 215 7.18 14.27 -11.40
N ILE A 216 5.89 14.59 -11.28
CA ILE A 216 4.91 13.73 -10.61
C ILE A 216 3.91 13.21 -11.66
N ILE A 217 3.67 11.90 -11.61
CA ILE A 217 2.56 11.24 -12.30
C ILE A 217 1.53 10.88 -11.24
N TYR A 218 0.44 11.65 -11.18
CA TYR A 218 -0.66 11.46 -10.24
C TYR A 218 -1.72 10.53 -10.85
N CYS A 219 -2.09 9.48 -10.14
CA CYS A 219 -3.20 8.59 -10.48
C CYS A 219 -4.29 8.69 -9.41
N GLY A 220 -5.44 9.27 -9.78
CA GLY A 220 -6.59 9.45 -8.91
C GLY A 220 -7.76 8.56 -9.32
N ASP A 221 -8.13 7.60 -8.48
CA ASP A 221 -9.19 6.64 -8.80
C ASP A 221 -10.62 7.09 -8.41
N THR A 222 -10.98 8.30 -8.86
CA THR A 222 -12.26 8.91 -8.48
C THR A 222 -13.50 8.14 -8.94
N ALA A 223 -13.40 7.23 -9.92
CA ALA A 223 -14.51 6.37 -10.32
C ALA A 223 -14.90 5.34 -9.25
N HIS A 224 -13.96 4.96 -8.38
CA HIS A 224 -14.17 3.98 -7.32
C HIS A 224 -14.08 4.58 -5.91
N ALA A 225 -13.86 5.89 -5.81
CA ALA A 225 -13.91 6.62 -4.55
C ALA A 225 -15.30 6.53 -3.87
N PRO A 226 -15.38 6.61 -2.54
CA PRO A 226 -14.28 6.55 -1.59
C PRO A 226 -13.87 5.09 -1.28
N TYR A 227 -12.57 4.82 -1.18
CA TYR A 227 -12.08 3.48 -0.77
C TYR A 227 -12.49 3.09 0.65
N GLY A 228 -12.79 4.07 1.51
CA GLY A 228 -13.23 3.83 2.89
C GLY A 228 -14.54 3.03 3.03
N GLU A 229 -15.30 2.86 1.93
CA GLU A 229 -16.53 2.05 1.88
C GLU A 229 -16.32 0.67 1.24
N LYS A 230 -15.14 0.43 0.67
CA LYS A 230 -14.86 -0.78 -0.11
C LYS A 230 -14.29 -1.88 0.78
N ASN A 231 -14.40 -3.12 0.31
CA ASN A 231 -13.76 -4.24 0.97
C ASN A 231 -12.27 -4.32 0.62
N ASP A 232 -11.52 -5.10 1.40
CA ASP A 232 -10.07 -5.19 1.28
C ASP A 232 -9.62 -5.78 -0.07
N GLU A 233 -10.42 -6.66 -0.68
CA GLU A 233 -10.13 -7.28 -1.97
C GLU A 233 -10.34 -6.29 -3.13
N GLU A 234 -11.43 -5.52 -3.11
CA GLU A 234 -11.69 -4.44 -4.07
C GLU A 234 -10.55 -3.42 -4.04
N ILE A 235 -10.19 -2.91 -2.85
CA ILE A 235 -9.12 -1.94 -2.67
C ILE A 235 -7.79 -2.48 -3.21
N LEU A 236 -7.47 -3.74 -2.91
CA LEU A 236 -6.25 -4.36 -3.42
C LEU A 236 -6.26 -4.46 -4.95
N GLY A 237 -7.38 -4.85 -5.55
CA GLY A 237 -7.54 -4.92 -7.01
C GLY A 237 -7.28 -3.56 -7.66
N TYR A 238 -7.94 -2.51 -7.19
CA TYR A 238 -7.74 -1.15 -7.73
C TYR A 238 -6.30 -0.66 -7.55
N VAL A 239 -5.69 -0.90 -6.37
CA VAL A 239 -4.30 -0.50 -6.12
C VAL A 239 -3.33 -1.23 -7.04
N LEU A 240 -3.55 -2.54 -7.30
CA LEU A 240 -2.71 -3.30 -8.22
C LEU A 240 -2.80 -2.76 -9.65
N SER A 241 -4.01 -2.50 -10.15
CA SER A 241 -4.22 -1.90 -11.48
C SER A 241 -3.49 -0.57 -11.63
N ILE A 242 -3.62 0.34 -10.65
CA ILE A 242 -2.96 1.65 -10.72
C ILE A 242 -1.43 1.52 -10.62
N ILE A 243 -0.92 0.59 -9.80
CA ILE A 243 0.52 0.33 -9.72
C ILE A 243 1.04 -0.28 -11.03
N ASP A 244 0.30 -1.19 -11.66
CA ASP A 244 0.65 -1.75 -12.96
C ASP A 244 0.68 -0.65 -14.04
N PHE A 245 -0.30 0.27 -14.04
CA PHE A 245 -0.29 1.46 -14.88
C PHE A 245 0.94 2.36 -14.62
N LEU A 246 1.22 2.72 -13.35
CA LEU A 246 2.37 3.54 -12.99
C LEU A 246 3.71 2.87 -13.36
N HIS A 247 3.77 1.55 -13.26
CA HIS A 247 4.94 0.77 -13.67
C HIS A 247 5.17 0.87 -15.18
N GLN A 248 4.10 0.80 -15.99
CA GLN A 248 4.17 1.04 -17.44
C GLN A 248 4.58 2.47 -17.80
N GLN A 249 4.26 3.46 -16.95
CA GLN A 249 4.76 4.85 -17.08
C GLN A 249 6.24 5.00 -16.69
N ASN A 250 6.92 3.91 -16.32
CA ASN A 250 8.35 3.87 -16.03
C ASN A 250 8.75 4.86 -14.92
N VAL A 251 8.01 4.87 -13.81
CA VAL A 251 8.34 5.69 -12.62
C VAL A 251 9.47 5.09 -11.79
N LYS A 252 10.31 5.93 -11.17
CA LYS A 252 11.41 5.48 -10.29
C LYS A 252 10.97 5.12 -8.86
N MET A 253 9.78 5.59 -8.47
CA MET A 253 9.20 5.38 -7.15
C MET A 253 7.69 5.53 -7.22
N ILE A 254 6.98 4.78 -6.38
CA ILE A 254 5.54 4.99 -6.16
C ILE A 254 5.30 5.39 -4.71
N ILE A 255 4.47 6.42 -4.52
CA ILE A 255 3.93 6.81 -3.23
C ILE A 255 2.43 6.48 -3.23
N ILE A 256 2.00 5.60 -2.33
CA ILE A 256 0.59 5.36 -2.04
C ILE A 256 0.13 6.47 -1.08
N ALA A 257 -0.44 7.55 -1.62
CA ALA A 257 -0.94 8.67 -0.85
C ALA A 257 -2.15 8.27 0.00
N CYS A 258 -3.05 7.44 -0.54
CA CYS A 258 -4.28 7.08 0.17
C CYS A 258 -3.98 6.25 1.43
N ASN A 259 -4.42 6.74 2.59
CA ASN A 259 -4.27 6.03 3.87
C ASN A 259 -4.99 4.67 3.82
N THR A 260 -6.19 4.63 3.26
CA THR A 260 -6.97 3.39 3.11
C THR A 260 -6.24 2.38 2.21
N ALA A 261 -5.71 2.83 1.06
CA ALA A 261 -4.94 1.99 0.17
C ALA A 261 -3.66 1.46 0.85
N THR A 262 -2.94 2.35 1.55
CA THR A 262 -1.74 1.97 2.32
C THR A 262 -2.07 0.91 3.36
N ALA A 263 -3.17 1.07 4.11
CA ALA A 263 -3.57 0.15 5.17
C ALA A 263 -3.89 -1.27 4.67
N VAL A 264 -4.31 -1.40 3.40
CA VAL A 264 -4.77 -2.66 2.82
C VAL A 264 -3.71 -3.32 1.94
N ALA A 265 -3.00 -2.54 1.14
CA ALA A 265 -2.27 -3.05 0.00
C ALA A 265 -0.75 -2.95 0.11
N LEU A 266 -0.20 -2.02 0.91
CA LEU A 266 1.25 -1.72 0.91
C LEU A 266 2.11 -2.98 1.07
N ASP A 267 1.86 -3.80 2.09
CA ASP A 267 2.64 -5.02 2.34
C ASP A 267 2.64 -5.98 1.14
N LYS A 268 1.48 -6.12 0.46
CA LYS A 268 1.32 -7.03 -0.67
C LYS A 268 2.01 -6.52 -1.93
N VAL A 269 1.88 -5.22 -2.21
CA VAL A 269 2.45 -4.64 -3.43
C VAL A 269 3.96 -4.47 -3.29
N SER A 270 4.47 -4.10 -2.12
CA SER A 270 5.91 -3.99 -1.87
C SER A 270 6.65 -5.33 -1.97
N GLN A 271 5.95 -6.47 -1.87
CA GLN A 271 6.51 -7.80 -2.15
C GLN A 271 6.44 -8.17 -3.65
N LYS A 272 5.45 -7.65 -4.38
CA LYS A 272 5.22 -7.97 -5.81
C LYS A 272 6.13 -7.18 -6.76
N TYR A 273 6.48 -5.94 -6.43
CA TYR A 273 7.24 -5.05 -7.30
C TYR A 273 8.64 -4.76 -6.74
N SER A 274 9.63 -4.67 -7.63
CA SER A 274 11.02 -4.36 -7.29
C SER A 274 11.27 -2.85 -7.06
N LEU A 275 10.38 -2.00 -7.57
CA LEU A 275 10.47 -0.55 -7.42
C LEU A 275 10.12 -0.12 -5.98
N PRO A 276 10.68 0.99 -5.47
CA PRO A 276 10.37 1.49 -4.13
C PRO A 276 8.94 2.01 -4.01
N ILE A 277 8.16 1.38 -3.13
CA ILE A 277 6.80 1.80 -2.81
C ILE A 277 6.74 2.30 -1.37
N ILE A 278 6.31 3.55 -1.19
CA ILE A 278 6.17 4.20 0.12
C ILE A 278 4.68 4.44 0.39
N GLY A 279 4.20 4.10 1.58
CA GLY A 279 2.85 4.45 2.03
C GLY A 279 2.86 5.50 3.14
N VAL A 280 1.73 6.18 3.34
CA VAL A 280 1.64 7.34 4.26
C VAL A 280 1.58 7.00 5.75
N ILE A 281 1.19 5.77 6.11
CA ILE A 281 0.88 5.41 7.51
C ILE A 281 2.11 5.41 8.41
N TYR A 282 3.17 4.69 8.02
CA TYR A 282 4.36 4.55 8.85
C TYR A 282 5.13 5.88 9.04
N PRO A 283 5.31 6.73 8.02
CA PRO A 283 5.85 8.08 8.20
C PRO A 283 5.02 8.92 9.18
N GLY A 284 3.69 8.91 9.05
CA GLY A 284 2.78 9.62 9.95
C GLY A 284 2.83 9.11 11.40
N ALA A 285 2.85 7.79 11.58
CA ALA A 285 3.01 7.15 12.89
C ALA A 285 4.32 7.56 13.57
N ARG A 286 5.44 7.52 12.82
CA ARG A 286 6.76 7.91 13.33
C ARG A 286 6.80 9.36 13.79
N GLU A 287 6.19 10.25 13.01
CA GLU A 287 6.13 11.67 13.36
C GLU A 287 5.30 11.88 14.63
N ALA A 288 4.17 11.19 14.78
CA ALA A 288 3.34 11.29 15.97
C ALA A 288 4.04 10.78 17.23
N VAL A 289 4.75 9.65 17.15
CA VAL A 289 5.58 9.11 18.24
C VAL A 289 6.66 10.12 18.66
N LYS A 290 7.26 10.81 17.70
CA LYS A 290 8.28 11.85 17.96
C LYS A 290 7.68 13.10 18.62
N GLN A 291 6.44 13.44 18.30
CA GLN A 291 5.80 14.68 18.76
C GLN A 291 5.08 14.57 20.10
N THR A 292 4.53 13.39 20.43
CA THR A 292 3.82 13.21 21.70
C THR A 292 4.75 13.34 22.91
N ARG A 293 4.23 13.95 23.97
CA ARG A 293 4.90 14.14 25.26
C ARG A 293 4.23 13.33 26.36
N ASN A 294 2.91 13.22 26.32
CA ASN A 294 2.12 12.47 27.29
C ASN A 294 1.85 11.01 26.89
N LYS A 295 2.35 10.59 25.72
CA LYS A 295 2.19 9.24 25.15
C LYS A 295 0.74 8.85 24.86
N ARG A 296 -0.11 9.84 24.57
CA ARG A 296 -1.52 9.65 24.22
C ARG A 296 -1.77 10.26 22.85
N ILE A 297 -1.97 9.38 21.87
CA ILE A 297 -2.11 9.76 20.47
C ILE A 297 -3.55 9.48 20.00
N GLY A 298 -4.17 10.49 19.40
CA GLY A 298 -5.43 10.36 18.69
C GLY A 298 -5.21 10.02 17.21
N ILE A 299 -6.09 9.21 16.64
CA ILE A 299 -6.11 8.85 15.23
C ILE A 299 -7.53 9.04 14.72
N VAL A 300 -7.69 9.79 13.63
CA VAL A 300 -8.95 9.82 12.88
C VAL A 300 -8.71 9.43 11.44
N GLY A 301 -9.60 8.64 10.84
CA GLY A 301 -9.44 8.12 9.49
C GLY A 301 -10.70 7.50 8.94
N THR A 302 -10.61 6.87 7.77
CA THR A 302 -11.74 6.10 7.22
C THR A 302 -12.03 4.86 8.07
N GLU A 303 -13.23 4.30 7.93
CA GLU A 303 -13.63 3.05 8.60
C GLU A 303 -12.61 1.93 8.34
N VAL A 304 -12.18 1.75 7.08
CA VAL A 304 -11.18 0.73 6.73
C VAL A 304 -9.84 0.97 7.43
N THR A 305 -9.35 2.22 7.44
CA THR A 305 -8.07 2.56 8.08
C THR A 305 -8.10 2.25 9.57
N VAL A 306 -9.15 2.66 10.27
CA VAL A 306 -9.33 2.44 11.71
C VAL A 306 -9.56 0.96 12.02
N ARG A 307 -10.41 0.25 11.24
CA ARG A 307 -10.66 -1.19 11.40
C ARG A 307 -9.38 -2.01 11.28
N ARG A 308 -8.47 -1.62 10.38
CA ARG A 308 -7.18 -2.32 10.15
C ARG A 308 -6.17 -2.09 11.28
N GLN A 309 -6.40 -1.09 12.11
CA GLN A 309 -5.50 -0.69 13.20
C GLN A 309 -4.07 -0.41 12.73
N SER A 310 -3.91 0.10 11.51
CA SER A 310 -2.59 0.19 10.86
C SER A 310 -1.67 1.20 11.56
N TYR A 311 -2.22 2.33 12.02
CA TYR A 311 -1.46 3.30 12.80
C TYR A 311 -1.11 2.75 14.19
N GLU A 312 -2.05 2.09 14.85
CA GLU A 312 -1.87 1.53 16.20
C GLU A 312 -0.80 0.44 16.20
N LYS A 313 -0.78 -0.42 15.18
CA LYS A 313 0.28 -1.41 14.98
C LYS A 313 1.64 -0.75 14.78
N ALA A 314 1.72 0.24 13.88
CA ALA A 314 2.96 0.96 13.60
C ALA A 314 3.50 1.71 14.84
N ILE A 315 2.62 2.39 15.58
CA ILE A 315 2.97 3.12 16.81
C ILE A 315 3.44 2.15 17.88
N ARG A 316 2.70 1.04 18.12
CA ARG A 316 3.05 0.04 19.13
C ARG A 316 4.40 -0.63 18.86
N GLU A 317 4.73 -0.84 17.59
CA GLU A 317 6.04 -1.38 17.19
C GLU A 317 7.18 -0.40 17.51
N MET A 318 6.95 0.91 17.40
CA MET A 318 7.95 1.93 17.70
C MET A 318 8.09 2.22 19.20
N ASP A 319 6.96 2.36 19.91
CA ASP A 319 6.92 2.54 21.36
C ASP A 319 5.65 1.86 21.94
N PRO A 320 5.79 0.70 22.61
CA PRO A 320 4.65 -0.02 23.16
C PRO A 320 4.01 0.66 24.39
N SER A 321 4.62 1.72 24.94
CA SER A 321 4.07 2.46 26.07
C SER A 321 3.08 3.56 25.67
N ILE A 322 2.93 3.82 24.36
CA ILE A 322 1.97 4.80 23.84
C ILE A 322 0.56 4.21 23.80
N VAL A 323 -0.41 4.99 24.26
CA VAL A 323 -1.83 4.66 24.20
C VAL A 323 -2.47 5.40 23.03
N THR A 324 -3.12 4.65 22.14
CA THR A 324 -3.77 5.19 20.94
C THR A 324 -5.28 5.19 21.07
N PHE A 325 -5.92 6.25 20.61
CA PHE A 325 -7.38 6.41 20.56
C PHE A 325 -7.80 6.66 19.13
N SER A 326 -8.61 5.77 18.56
CA SER A 326 -8.97 5.83 17.14
C SER A 326 -10.46 6.03 16.95
N ASN A 327 -10.85 6.88 16.00
CA ASN A 327 -12.23 7.03 15.59
C ASN A 327 -12.36 7.14 14.06
N SER A 328 -13.34 6.43 13.50
CA SER A 328 -13.63 6.51 12.07
C SER A 328 -14.49 7.74 11.77
N CYS A 329 -14.14 8.48 10.73
CA CYS A 329 -14.96 9.56 10.21
C CYS A 329 -15.93 9.05 9.14
N SER A 330 -17.06 9.74 8.99
CA SER A 330 -18.01 9.46 7.91
C SER A 330 -17.39 9.71 6.53
N ASN A 331 -17.56 8.75 5.62
CA ASN A 331 -17.18 8.88 4.22
C ASN A 331 -17.94 10.01 3.51
N GLN A 332 -19.04 10.52 4.10
CA GLN A 332 -19.71 11.72 3.62
C GLN A 332 -18.77 12.92 3.52
N ILE A 333 -17.78 13.06 4.42
CA ILE A 333 -16.78 14.13 4.34
C ILE A 333 -16.03 14.09 3.00
N ILE A 334 -15.66 12.89 2.55
CA ILE A 334 -14.96 12.69 1.28
C ILE A 334 -15.88 13.07 0.12
N ARG A 335 -17.14 12.64 0.14
CA ARG A 335 -18.14 13.00 -0.89
C ARG A 335 -18.36 14.52 -0.98
N GLU A 336 -18.43 15.22 0.14
CA GLU A 336 -18.54 16.69 0.15
C GLU A 336 -17.32 17.38 -0.48
N MET A 337 -16.13 16.77 -0.37
CA MET A 337 -14.92 17.27 -1.00
C MET A 337 -14.83 16.94 -2.49
N GLU A 338 -15.10 15.69 -2.85
CA GLU A 338 -14.83 15.16 -4.19
C GLU A 338 -15.97 15.36 -5.18
N GLU A 339 -17.22 15.27 -4.72
CA GLU A 339 -18.40 15.37 -5.58
C GLU A 339 -19.01 16.78 -5.52
N GLN A 340 -18.98 17.41 -4.34
CA GLN A 340 -19.65 18.69 -4.07
C GLN A 340 -18.70 19.89 -4.01
N ALA A 341 -17.42 19.70 -4.36
CA ALA A 341 -16.42 20.78 -4.44
C ALA A 341 -16.37 21.72 -3.22
N LEU A 342 -16.56 21.18 -2.01
CA LEU A 342 -16.57 21.94 -0.74
C LEU A 342 -17.68 23.01 -0.66
N GLN A 343 -18.84 22.81 -1.28
CA GLN A 343 -19.93 23.80 -1.25
C GLN A 343 -20.61 23.92 0.13
N ASN A 344 -20.59 22.88 0.96
CA ASN A 344 -21.31 22.86 2.24
C ASN A 344 -20.37 22.84 3.46
N GLU A 345 -19.71 23.97 3.73
CA GLU A 345 -18.76 24.12 4.84
C GLU A 345 -19.38 23.79 6.22
N ARG A 346 -20.66 24.12 6.43
CA ARG A 346 -21.36 23.82 7.69
C ARG A 346 -21.48 22.32 7.92
N LYS A 347 -21.90 21.57 6.90
CA LYS A 347 -22.02 20.11 6.99
C LYS A 347 -20.67 19.44 7.23
N ILE A 348 -19.63 19.88 6.51
CA ILE A 348 -18.25 19.40 6.73
C ILE A 348 -17.80 19.64 8.17
N THR A 349 -18.04 20.85 8.70
CA THR A 349 -17.67 21.20 10.09
C THR A 349 -18.36 20.28 11.11
N VAL A 350 -19.65 20.01 10.94
CA VAL A 350 -20.41 19.11 11.83
C VAL A 350 -19.84 17.69 11.78
N LEU A 351 -19.65 17.15 10.59
CA LEU A 351 -19.13 15.78 10.41
C LEU A 351 -17.72 15.62 10.99
N LEU A 352 -16.85 16.61 10.84
CA LEU A 352 -15.51 16.57 11.43
C LEU A 352 -15.55 16.64 12.95
N ARG A 353 -16.41 17.49 13.54
CA ARG A 353 -16.59 17.56 15.00
C ARG A 353 -17.06 16.23 15.57
N GLU A 354 -18.03 15.60 14.93
CA GLU A 354 -18.50 14.26 15.31
C GLU A 354 -17.38 13.23 15.24
N CYS A 355 -16.50 13.33 14.24
CA CYS A 355 -15.36 12.43 14.11
C CYS A 355 -14.27 12.65 15.18
N ILE A 356 -13.96 13.90 15.51
CA ILE A 356 -12.79 14.22 16.35
C ILE A 356 -13.13 14.14 17.84
N LYS A 357 -14.36 14.52 18.23
CA LYS A 357 -14.81 14.59 19.62
C LYS A 357 -14.60 13.29 20.42
N PRO A 358 -14.84 12.07 19.89
CA PRO A 358 -14.58 10.83 20.62
C PRO A 358 -13.13 10.66 21.03
N VAL A 359 -12.20 11.09 20.19
CA VAL A 359 -10.75 10.95 20.43
C VAL A 359 -10.26 12.01 21.42
N MET A 360 -10.73 13.26 21.27
CA MET A 360 -10.35 14.39 22.13
C MET A 360 -10.72 14.22 23.60
N LYS A 361 -11.73 13.40 23.91
CA LYS A 361 -12.12 13.07 25.30
C LYS A 361 -11.06 12.30 26.10
N ASN A 362 -9.99 11.86 25.45
CA ASN A 362 -8.97 11.00 26.05
C ASN A 362 -7.67 11.75 26.37
N ASP A 363 -7.69 13.08 26.56
CA ASP A 363 -6.50 13.86 26.93
C ASP A 363 -5.29 13.60 26.02
N ILE A 364 -5.53 13.48 24.71
CA ILE A 364 -4.46 13.34 23.72
C ILE A 364 -3.66 14.65 23.64
N ASP A 365 -2.37 14.57 23.35
CA ASP A 365 -1.56 15.75 23.00
C ASP A 365 -1.15 15.80 21.53
N THR A 366 -1.45 14.73 20.79
CA THR A 366 -1.08 14.56 19.39
C THR A 366 -2.24 13.89 18.65
N LEU A 367 -2.64 14.41 17.50
CA LEU A 367 -3.71 13.89 16.66
C LEU A 367 -3.21 13.66 15.24
N ILE A 368 -3.38 12.45 14.72
CA ILE A 368 -3.00 12.07 13.37
C ILE A 368 -4.19 12.25 12.42
N TRP A 369 -3.96 12.96 11.32
CA TRP A 369 -4.84 12.98 10.15
C TRP A 369 -4.66 11.71 9.31
N GLY A 370 -5.28 10.61 9.72
CA GLY A 370 -5.27 9.31 9.05
C GLY A 370 -6.10 9.24 7.75
N CYS A 371 -6.28 10.37 7.07
CA CYS A 371 -6.88 10.49 5.75
C CYS A 371 -6.29 11.72 5.05
N THR A 372 -6.00 11.59 3.76
CA THR A 372 -5.34 12.62 2.96
C THR A 372 -6.21 13.85 2.70
N HIS A 373 -7.52 13.75 2.92
CA HIS A 373 -8.47 14.87 2.81
C HIS A 373 -8.38 15.87 3.98
N TYR A 374 -8.06 15.40 5.19
CA TYR A 374 -8.22 16.21 6.41
C TYR A 374 -7.31 17.43 6.52
N PRO A 375 -6.08 17.45 5.99
CA PRO A 375 -5.26 18.67 5.95
C PRO A 375 -5.93 19.86 5.25
N PHE A 376 -6.78 19.63 4.25
CA PHE A 376 -7.55 20.70 3.58
C PHE A 376 -8.73 21.21 4.41
N LEU A 377 -9.13 20.44 5.43
CA LEU A 377 -10.29 20.72 6.25
C LEU A 377 -9.94 21.31 7.63
N GLU A 378 -8.66 21.38 7.96
CA GLU A 378 -8.18 21.88 9.26
C GLU A 378 -8.75 23.27 9.60
N LYS A 379 -8.93 24.14 8.59
CA LYS A 379 -9.50 25.48 8.80
C LYS A 379 -10.91 25.48 9.43
N TYR A 380 -11.69 24.42 9.21
CA TYR A 380 -13.08 24.32 9.70
C TYR A 380 -13.18 23.93 11.18
N ILE A 381 -12.14 23.26 11.70
CA ILE A 381 -12.12 22.70 13.06
C ILE A 381 -11.03 23.29 13.95
N LYS A 382 -10.18 24.18 13.41
CA LYS A 382 -9.09 24.82 14.16
C LYS A 382 -9.53 25.47 15.46
N LYS A 383 -10.75 26.00 15.53
CA LYS A 383 -11.34 26.60 16.73
C LYS A 383 -11.82 25.57 17.76
N ASP A 384 -12.08 24.34 17.33
CA ASP A 384 -12.57 23.23 18.16
C ASP A 384 -11.44 22.37 18.73
N LEU A 385 -10.22 22.50 18.18
CA LEU A 385 -9.03 21.83 18.70
C LEU A 385 -8.42 22.62 19.86
N ASP A 386 -8.07 21.91 20.94
CA ASP A 386 -7.26 22.50 22.02
C ASP A 386 -5.90 22.92 21.44
N GLN A 387 -5.46 24.14 21.75
CA GLN A 387 -4.17 24.68 21.32
C GLN A 387 -2.97 23.82 21.76
N LYS A 388 -3.16 22.93 22.74
CA LYS A 388 -2.15 21.99 23.20
C LYS A 388 -1.99 20.76 22.30
N VAL A 389 -2.98 20.44 21.45
CA VAL A 389 -2.94 19.26 20.58
C VAL A 389 -2.13 19.55 19.32
N ARG A 390 -1.11 18.73 19.08
CA ARG A 390 -0.27 18.76 17.88
C ARG A 390 -0.92 17.96 16.76
N LEU A 391 -1.11 18.58 15.61
CA LEU A 391 -1.62 17.90 14.43
C LEU A 391 -0.48 17.29 13.64
N VAL A 392 -0.65 16.03 13.24
CA VAL A 392 0.28 15.31 12.39
C VAL A 392 -0.38 15.05 11.05
N ASP A 393 0.14 15.73 10.02
CA ASP A 393 -0.14 15.44 8.61
C ASP A 393 0.87 14.39 8.11
N PRO A 394 0.42 13.15 7.77
CA PRO A 394 1.31 12.13 7.22
C PRO A 394 1.99 12.55 5.91
N SER A 395 1.42 13.49 5.16
CA SER A 395 1.92 13.94 3.86
C SER A 395 3.34 14.50 3.95
N GLU A 396 3.59 15.40 4.91
CA GLU A 396 4.90 16.03 5.08
C GLU A 396 5.97 14.99 5.43
N ALA A 397 5.65 14.08 6.37
CA ALA A 397 6.54 13.02 6.81
C ALA A 397 6.87 12.03 5.67
N THR A 398 5.86 11.68 4.87
CA THR A 398 6.00 10.76 3.74
C THR A 398 6.92 11.32 2.66
N VAL A 399 6.73 12.58 2.29
CA VAL A 399 7.57 13.23 1.27
C VAL A 399 9.00 13.43 1.77
N ARG A 400 9.19 13.71 3.05
CA ARG A 400 10.52 13.77 3.65
C ARG A 400 11.23 12.42 3.59
N GLU A 401 10.50 11.32 3.77
CA GLU A 401 11.03 9.96 3.63
C GLU A 401 11.41 9.66 2.17
N ALA A 402 10.55 10.01 1.21
CA ALA A 402 10.86 9.91 -0.22
C ALA A 402 12.11 10.72 -0.60
N ARG A 403 12.21 11.98 -0.12
CA ARG A 403 13.37 12.85 -0.35
C ARG A 403 14.66 12.23 0.20
N ASN A 404 14.63 11.72 1.43
CA ASN A 404 15.79 11.07 2.04
C ASN A 404 16.20 9.82 1.29
N TRP A 405 15.23 9.05 0.80
CA TRP A 405 15.46 7.89 -0.04
C TRP A 405 16.14 8.32 -1.35
N LEU A 406 15.58 9.27 -2.10
CA LEU A 406 16.15 9.77 -3.36
C LEU A 406 17.58 10.28 -3.17
N LYS A 407 17.82 11.08 -2.12
CA LYS A 407 19.15 11.63 -1.81
C LYS A 407 20.16 10.54 -1.47
N LYS A 408 19.77 9.59 -0.62
CA LYS A 408 20.63 8.47 -0.22
C LYS A 408 21.13 7.65 -1.41
N TYR A 409 20.32 7.64 -2.46
CA TYR A 409 20.49 6.81 -3.62
C TYR A 409 20.87 7.59 -4.89
N HIS A 410 21.14 8.90 -4.76
CA HIS A 410 21.51 9.77 -5.87
C HIS A 410 20.53 9.72 -7.04
N LEU A 411 19.22 9.64 -6.76
CA LEU A 411 18.16 9.58 -7.78
C LEU A 411 17.35 10.87 -7.90
N ASN A 412 17.86 11.97 -7.36
CA ASN A 412 17.22 13.27 -7.52
C ASN A 412 17.33 13.74 -8.97
N ASN A 413 16.23 14.30 -9.48
CA ASN A 413 16.26 14.97 -10.77
C ASN A 413 17.13 16.23 -10.66
N MET A 414 18.10 16.37 -11.58
CA MET A 414 19.01 17.53 -11.64
C MET A 414 18.57 18.56 -12.68
N SER A 415 17.72 18.16 -13.61
CA SER A 415 17.21 18.94 -14.74
C SER A 415 15.90 19.67 -14.40
N GLN A 416 15.41 20.55 -15.27
CA GLN A 416 14.05 21.06 -15.12
C GLN A 416 13.04 19.91 -15.27
N PRO A 417 12.04 19.80 -14.38
CA PRO A 417 11.04 18.76 -14.48
C PRO A 417 10.15 18.99 -15.70
N GLU A 418 9.83 17.89 -16.39
CA GLU A 418 8.67 17.84 -17.27
C GLU A 418 7.39 18.21 -16.49
N PRO A 419 6.35 18.74 -17.16
CA PRO A 419 5.08 19.03 -16.51
C PRO A 419 4.47 17.80 -15.85
N ASP A 420 3.77 18.02 -14.72
CA ASP A 420 3.05 16.96 -14.04
C ASP A 420 1.88 16.45 -14.85
N SER A 421 1.65 15.14 -14.76
CA SER A 421 0.54 14.45 -15.42
C SER A 421 -0.43 13.91 -14.38
N PHE A 422 -1.71 14.15 -14.60
CA PHE A 422 -2.80 13.68 -13.76
C PHE A 422 -3.68 12.73 -14.57
N PHE A 423 -3.70 11.46 -14.18
CA PHE A 423 -4.53 10.41 -14.75
C PHE A 423 -5.68 10.13 -13.80
N ILE A 424 -6.91 10.38 -14.25
CA ILE A 424 -8.12 10.36 -13.41
C ILE A 424 -9.11 9.34 -13.97
N SER A 425 -9.54 8.38 -13.14
CA SER A 425 -10.52 7.35 -13.59
C SER A 425 -11.95 7.87 -13.69
N GLY A 426 -12.31 8.89 -12.91
CA GLY A 426 -13.61 9.56 -12.96
C GLY A 426 -13.65 10.72 -13.97
N ASN A 427 -14.14 11.90 -13.55
CA ASN A 427 -14.24 13.07 -14.43
C ASN A 427 -12.98 13.97 -14.27
N PRO A 428 -12.11 14.09 -15.30
CA PRO A 428 -10.90 14.89 -15.21
C PRO A 428 -11.16 16.40 -15.13
N ASP A 429 -12.22 16.92 -15.76
CA ASP A 429 -12.54 18.36 -15.74
C ASP A 429 -13.00 18.80 -14.35
N LEU A 430 -13.87 18.00 -13.72
CA LEU A 430 -14.29 18.23 -12.33
C LEU A 430 -13.09 18.14 -11.39
N PHE A 431 -12.22 17.15 -11.60
CA PHE A 431 -11.01 16.99 -10.80
C PHE A 431 -10.08 18.20 -10.92
N ALA A 432 -9.88 18.72 -12.14
CA ALA A 432 -9.06 19.90 -12.40
C ALA A 432 -9.61 21.14 -11.68
N ALA A 433 -10.91 21.40 -11.80
CA ALA A 433 -11.57 22.54 -11.15
C ALA A 433 -11.44 22.51 -9.61
N ILE A 434 -11.57 21.32 -9.00
CA ILE A 434 -11.39 21.17 -7.55
C ILE A 434 -9.91 21.28 -7.16
N THR A 435 -9.01 20.73 -7.98
CA THR A 435 -7.56 20.78 -7.75
C THR A 435 -7.05 22.22 -7.71
N GLU A 436 -7.45 23.06 -8.66
CA GLU A 436 -7.08 24.48 -8.67
C GLU A 436 -7.59 25.21 -7.44
N LYS A 437 -8.82 24.92 -6.98
CA LYS A 437 -9.38 25.49 -5.75
C LYS A 437 -8.62 25.06 -4.50
N LEU A 438 -8.15 23.81 -4.43
CA LEU A 438 -7.44 23.25 -3.27
C LEU A 438 -5.97 23.68 -3.21
N LEU A 439 -5.29 23.76 -4.35
CA LEU A 439 -3.87 24.10 -4.44
C LEU A 439 -3.63 25.61 -4.61
N GLY A 440 -4.59 26.33 -5.19
CA GLY A 440 -4.47 27.77 -5.46
C GLY A 440 -3.67 28.12 -6.72
N TYR A 441 -3.33 27.13 -7.56
CA TYR A 441 -2.60 27.30 -8.82
C TYR A 441 -2.91 26.13 -9.79
N PRO A 442 -2.73 26.31 -11.11
CA PRO A 442 -2.90 25.24 -12.09
C PRO A 442 -1.82 24.17 -11.90
N ALA A 443 -2.23 22.91 -11.68
CA ALA A 443 -1.34 21.85 -11.21
C ALA A 443 -0.64 21.05 -12.32
N GLY A 444 -1.24 20.92 -13.50
CA GLY A 444 -0.68 20.12 -14.59
C GLY A 444 -1.71 19.74 -15.66
N LYS A 445 -1.38 18.72 -16.46
CA LYS A 445 -2.26 18.20 -17.52
C LYS A 445 -3.14 17.09 -16.95
N PHE A 446 -4.46 17.23 -17.08
CA PHE A 446 -5.44 16.25 -16.62
C PHE A 446 -5.94 15.39 -17.79
N GLN A 447 -5.98 14.07 -17.58
CA GLN A 447 -6.37 13.09 -18.58
C GLN A 447 -7.26 12.04 -17.95
N LYS A 448 -8.26 11.57 -18.71
CA LYS A 448 -9.03 10.40 -18.35
C LYS A 448 -8.15 9.16 -18.48
N ALA A 449 -8.20 8.26 -17.49
CA ALA A 449 -7.53 6.97 -17.55
C ALA A 449 -8.48 5.82 -17.18
N ILE A 450 -8.17 4.64 -17.70
CA ILE A 450 -8.72 3.37 -17.23
C ILE A 450 -7.49 2.59 -16.75
N PHE A 451 -7.48 2.21 -15.47
CA PHE A 451 -6.33 1.58 -14.82
C PHE A 451 -6.37 0.06 -14.92
#